data_AF-X1I337-F1
#
_entry.id   AF-X1I337-F1
#
_cell.length_a   1.000
_cell.length_b   1.000
_cell.length_c   1.000
_cell.angle_alpha   90.00
_cell.angle_beta   90.00
_cell.angle_gamma   90.00
#
_symmetry.space_group_name_H-M   'P 1'
#
loop_
_entity.id
_entity.type
_entity.pdbx_description
1 polymer ?
#
loop_
_entity_poly.entity_id
_entity_poly.type
_entity_poly.pdbx_seq_one_letter_code
_entity_poly.pdbx_strand_id
1 'polypeptide(L)'
;MVKENKNQILREATGDFTKKASMLSSVLEIAIAGSVAGGDLYPNDLDISLIVNNIEELAQISKYARQMSKYYHGWEVFLFDKNLS
;
A
#
# COMPACT_ATOMS: atom_id res chain seq x y z
N MET A 1 8.95 25.22 11.10
CA MET A 1 8.89 24.27 9.97
C MET A 1 7.44 24.08 9.60
N VAL A 2 7.06 24.45 8.37
CA VAL A 2 5.71 24.22 7.85
C VAL A 2 5.51 22.70 7.80
N LYS A 3 4.61 22.18 8.63
CA LYS A 3 4.14 20.78 8.60
C LYS A 3 3.35 20.57 7.30
N GLU A 4 4.01 20.59 6.15
CA GLU A 4 3.39 20.18 4.89
C GLU A 4 3.13 18.67 4.94
N ASN A 5 1.95 18.39 5.48
CA ASN A 5 0.99 17.33 5.22
C ASN A 5 1.55 15.93 4.89
N LYS A 6 2.35 15.36 5.79
CA LYS A 6 2.72 13.92 5.75
C LYS A 6 1.50 13.02 5.49
N ASN A 7 0.35 13.35 6.08
CA ASN A 7 -0.94 12.70 5.80
C ASN A 7 -1.33 12.72 4.32
N GLN A 8 -1.17 13.85 3.64
CA GLN A 8 -1.41 13.96 2.20
C GLN A 8 -0.38 13.18 1.39
N ILE A 9 0.91 13.23 1.74
CA ILE A 9 1.96 12.44 1.06
C ILE A 9 1.62 10.94 1.13
N LEU A 10 1.26 10.45 2.32
CA LEU A 10 0.87 9.05 2.51
C LEU A 10 -0.42 8.71 1.77
N ARG A 11 -1.41 9.62 1.78
CA ARG A 11 -2.66 9.45 1.03
C ARG A 11 -2.41 9.36 -0.48
N GLU A 12 -1.55 10.22 -1.02
CA GLU A 12 -1.15 10.19 -2.43
C GLU A 12 -0.40 8.89 -2.77
N ALA A 13 0.57 8.50 -1.94
CA ALA A 13 1.31 7.25 -2.11
C ALA A 13 0.38 6.03 -2.13
N THR A 14 -0.53 5.96 -1.15
CA THR A 14 -1.51 4.88 -1.01
C THR A 14 -2.50 4.87 -2.17
N GLY A 15 -2.98 6.04 -2.59
CA GLY A 15 -3.92 6.18 -3.71
C GLY A 15 -3.31 5.72 -5.03
N ASP A 16 -2.06 6.13 -5.31
CA ASP A 16 -1.32 5.72 -6.49
C ASP A 16 -1.09 4.20 -6.55
N PHE A 17 -0.73 3.60 -5.40
CA PHE A 17 -0.54 2.16 -5.30
C PHE A 17 -1.85 1.40 -5.46
N THR A 18 -2.87 1.76 -4.68
CA THR A 18 -4.18 1.09 -4.65
C THR A 18 -4.82 1.11 -6.03
N LYS A 19 -4.78 2.25 -6.74
CA LYS A 19 -5.30 2.37 -8.10
C LYS A 19 -4.62 1.42 -9.09
N LYS A 20 -3.32 1.20 -8.97
CA LYS A 20 -2.57 0.29 -9.85
C LYS A 20 -2.77 -1.17 -9.46
N ALA A 21 -2.74 -1.47 -8.17
CA ALA A 21 -2.93 -2.81 -7.64
C ALA A 21 -4.35 -3.33 -7.92
N SER A 22 -5.38 -2.47 -7.81
CA SER A 22 -6.77 -2.85 -8.11
C SER A 22 -7.04 -3.16 -9.59
N MET A 23 -6.10 -2.85 -10.50
CA MET A 23 -6.19 -3.22 -11.91
C MET A 23 -5.62 -4.61 -12.19
N LEU A 24 -4.93 -5.22 -11.23
CA LEU A 24 -4.37 -6.56 -11.35
C LEU A 24 -5.46 -7.59 -11.11
N SER A 25 -5.53 -8.59 -11.98
CA SER A 25 -6.57 -9.64 -11.92
C SER A 25 -6.43 -10.58 -10.73
N SER A 26 -5.22 -10.66 -10.17
CA SER A 26 -4.92 -11.47 -9.00
C SER A 26 -5.38 -10.86 -7.68
N VAL A 27 -5.54 -9.52 -7.61
CA VAL A 27 -5.86 -8.82 -6.35
C VAL A 27 -7.36 -8.90 -6.06
N LEU A 28 -7.70 -9.50 -4.92
CA LEU A 28 -9.08 -9.65 -4.43
C LEU A 28 -9.47 -8.52 -3.48
N GLU A 29 -8.55 -8.14 -2.58
CA GLU A 29 -8.81 -7.15 -1.53
C GLU A 29 -7.56 -6.32 -1.26
N ILE A 30 -7.77 -5.04 -0.94
CA ILE A 30 -6.73 -4.11 -0.50
C ILE A 30 -7.24 -3.47 0.79
N ALA A 31 -6.47 -3.62 1.87
CA ALA A 31 -6.75 -2.98 3.16
C ALA A 31 -5.58 -2.10 3.58
N ILE A 32 -5.89 -0.91 4.09
CA ILE A 32 -4.91 0.00 4.71
C ILE A 32 -5.00 -0.24 6.21
N ALA A 33 -3.85 -0.44 6.85
CA ALA A 33 -3.73 -0.68 8.28
C ALA A 33 -2.82 0.37 8.94
N GLY A 34 -2.63 0.23 10.26
CA GLY A 34 -1.69 1.05 11.02
C GLY A 34 -2.14 2.49 11.25
N SER A 35 -1.16 3.37 11.46
CA SER A 35 -1.35 4.75 11.91
C SER A 35 -2.20 5.60 10.93
N VAL A 36 -2.08 5.35 9.63
CA VAL A 36 -2.88 6.01 8.58
C VAL A 36 -4.36 5.62 8.67
N ALA A 37 -4.67 4.33 8.88
CA ALA A 37 -6.04 3.85 9.00
C ALA A 37 -6.71 4.31 10.31
N GLY A 38 -5.92 4.44 11.38
CA GLY A 38 -6.38 4.91 12.69
C GLY A 38 -6.66 6.42 12.78
N GLY A 39 -6.41 7.19 11.72
CA GLY A 39 -6.61 8.64 11.72
C GLY A 39 -5.61 9.41 12.58
N ASP A 40 -4.40 8.86 12.77
CA ASP A 40 -3.33 9.52 13.52
C ASP A 40 -3.05 10.91 12.91
N LEU A 41 -2.81 11.89 13.79
CA LEU A 41 -2.39 13.23 13.38
C LEU A 41 -0.96 13.22 12.80
N TYR A 42 -0.16 12.21 13.16
CA TYR A 42 1.26 12.08 12.82
C TYR A 42 1.66 10.66 12.43
N PRO A 43 1.06 10.07 11.36
CA PRO A 43 1.40 8.72 10.95
C PRO A 43 2.88 8.62 10.57
N ASN A 44 3.50 7.49 10.88
CA ASN A 44 4.93 7.25 10.66
C ASN A 44 5.25 6.26 9.57
N ASP A 45 4.25 5.52 9.14
CA ASP A 45 4.35 4.41 8.23
C ASP A 45 3.05 4.26 7.43
N LEU A 46 3.09 3.38 6.45
CA LEU A 46 1.97 2.99 5.64
C LEU A 46 1.98 1.46 5.53
N ASP A 47 1.03 0.83 6.19
CA ASP A 47 0.86 -0.62 6.15
C ASP A 47 -0.28 -0.97 5.21
N ILE A 48 0.01 -1.77 4.18
CA ILE A 48 -0.99 -2.21 3.20
C ILE A 48 -1.04 -3.72 3.19
N SER A 49 -2.23 -4.28 3.33
CA SER A 49 -2.49 -5.70 3.16
C SER A 49 -3.17 -5.95 1.81
N LEU A 50 -2.68 -6.95 1.08
CA LEU A 50 -3.24 -7.43 -0.17
C LEU A 50 -3.66 -8.89 0.00
N ILE A 51 -4.91 -9.20 -0.35
CA ILE A 51 -5.34 -10.58 -0.56
C ILE A 51 -5.33 -10.86 -2.05
N VAL A 52 -4.63 -11.92 -2.46
CA VAL A 52 -4.54 -12.33 -3.87
C VAL A 52 -5.05 -13.75 -4.09
N ASN A 53 -5.58 -14.03 -5.28
CA ASN A 53 -6.05 -15.36 -5.67
C ASN A 53 -4.96 -16.22 -6.35
N ASN A 54 -3.79 -15.65 -6.65
CA ASN A 54 -2.58 -16.30 -7.13
C ASN A 54 -1.40 -15.31 -7.05
N ILE A 55 -0.16 -15.78 -7.27
CA ILE A 55 1.07 -14.98 -7.17
C ILE A 55 1.72 -14.62 -8.51
N GLU A 56 1.04 -14.81 -9.65
CA GLU A 56 1.60 -14.58 -10.99
C GLU A 56 2.01 -13.10 -11.20
N GLU A 57 1.29 -12.16 -10.58
CA GLU A 57 1.54 -10.73 -10.71
C GLU A 57 2.42 -10.15 -9.57
N LEU A 58 3.06 -11.01 -8.75
CA LEU A 58 3.87 -10.59 -7.59
C LEU A 58 4.98 -9.59 -7.96
N ALA A 59 5.64 -9.79 -9.09
CA ALA A 59 6.68 -8.88 -9.58
C ALA A 59 6.12 -7.47 -9.88
N GLN A 60 4.90 -7.41 -10.43
CA GLN A 60 4.23 -6.15 -10.74
C GLN A 60 3.76 -5.45 -9.46
N ILE A 61 3.21 -6.20 -8.49
CA ILE A 61 2.87 -5.69 -7.15
C ILE A 61 4.11 -5.08 -6.48
N SER A 62 5.23 -5.80 -6.50
CA SER A 62 6.50 -5.34 -5.93
C SER A 62 7.00 -4.06 -6.60
N LYS A 63 6.86 -3.96 -7.93
CA LYS A 63 7.18 -2.75 -8.69
C LYS A 63 6.29 -1.58 -8.28
N TYR A 64 4.99 -1.78 -8.14
CA TYR A 64 4.07 -0.73 -7.68
C TYR A 64 4.36 -0.28 -6.26
N ALA A 65 4.68 -1.21 -5.35
CA ALA A 65 5.08 -0.90 -3.99
C ALA A 65 6.35 -0.05 -3.98
N ARG A 66 7.37 -0.45 -4.74
CA ARG A 66 8.63 0.32 -4.86
C ARG A 66 8.40 1.73 -5.37
N GLN A 67 7.47 1.95 -6.29
CA GLN A 67 7.12 3.28 -6.80
C GLN A 67 6.57 4.22 -5.72
N MET A 68 6.03 3.72 -4.60
CA MET A 68 5.63 4.56 -3.46
C MET A 68 6.81 5.31 -2.84
N SER A 69 8.04 4.81 -3.03
CA SER A 69 9.29 5.44 -2.57
C SER A 69 9.53 6.84 -3.16
N LYS A 70 8.83 7.23 -4.24
CA LYS A 70 8.88 8.60 -4.76
C LYS A 70 8.15 9.61 -3.85
N TYR A 71 7.27 9.12 -2.99
CA TYR A 71 6.50 9.92 -2.02
C TYR A 71 7.06 9.77 -0.60
N TYR A 72 7.27 8.53 -0.17
CA TYR A 72 7.64 8.20 1.20
C TYR A 72 8.33 6.83 1.27
N HIS A 73 9.23 6.62 2.23
CA HIS A 73 10.00 5.37 2.37
C HIS A 73 9.53 4.44 3.50
N GLY A 74 8.74 4.92 4.45
CA GLY A 74 8.17 4.08 5.51
C GLY A 74 6.88 3.44 5.04
N TRP A 75 6.97 2.37 4.26
CA TRP A 75 5.81 1.59 3.84
C TRP A 75 6.13 0.09 3.87
N GLU A 76 5.10 -0.69 4.15
CA GLU A 76 5.15 -2.15 4.10
C GLU A 76 3.92 -2.66 3.32
N VAL A 77 4.13 -3.66 2.47
CA VAL A 77 3.07 -4.33 1.72
C VAL A 77 3.09 -5.80 2.09
N PHE A 78 2.07 -6.22 2.82
CA PHE A 78 1.82 -7.62 3.20
C PHE A 78 0.96 -8.27 2.12
N LEU A 79 1.39 -9.42 1.62
CA LEU A 79 0.67 -10.18 0.61
C LEU A 79 0.22 -11.52 1.19
N PHE A 80 -1.08 -11.78 1.09
CA PHE A 80 -1.73 -12.99 1.55
C PHE A 80 -2.29 -13.73 0.34
N ASP A 81 -1.74 -14.89 0.03
CA ASP A 81 -2.29 -15.78 -1.00
C ASP A 81 -3.45 -16.57 -0.40
N LYS A 82 -4.65 -16.40 -0.97
CA LYS A 82 -5.87 -17.10 -0.57
C LYS A 82 -5.73 -18.62 -0.61
N ASN A 83 -4.84 -19.15 -1.45
CA ASN A 83 -4.64 -20.59 -1.61
C ASN A 83 -3.47 -21.15 -0.79
N LEU A 84 -2.78 -20.31 0.00
CA LEU A 84 -1.72 -20.79 0.88
C LEU A 84 -2.34 -21.60 2.03
N SER A 85 -2.14 -22.91 2.00
CA SER A 85 -2.58 -23.87 3.04
C SER A 85 -1.55 -24.06 4.14
#